data_AF-A0A975QZ51-F1
#
_entry.id   AF-A0A975QZ51-F1
#
_cell.length_a   1.000
_cell.length_b   1.000
_cell.length_c   1.000
_cell.angle_alpha   90.00
_cell.angle_beta   90.00
_cell.angle_gamma   90.00
#
_symmetry.space_group_name_H-M   'P 1'
#
loop_
_entity.id
_entity.type
_entity.pdbx_description
1 polymer ?
#
loop_
_entity_poly.entity_id
_entity_poly.type
_entity_poly.pdbx_seq_one_letter_code
_entity_poly.pdbx_strand_id
1 'polypeptide(L)'
;MKKMLGDYKSIISKLLLILLISNFSMTFAYWASEVSGDEVASNATVGIGQWAYTNDILIYRDTYQDVLALTPSTVAVSDKTDIDEALAAYGVLSASAQDELTTEYDLLISLLVEIYAIENSEFLDFESQAYDSGLTGTIDYNDRTWYANDVFISNDSSYDVWNDTRSLALRNDAYFESQDLFINGVDRITLYAGALNYGNTETYEFNILYELDSNPGVWVTLPIDGTINSSTPLGYYDFDIDIDEAVNIRFISTISGTSYLNLDDIRIYEHIVESEFEADTFTTVYAEVLALDTTTVEIDDKTSVEHALAAYDLLSVDAQNLLTTEKALLDDLLVQINIYEDEIDAEDVVVIAEASFSQSDVDAAQILVSGLTNGTVKTDLQNRLDDVQDIIDEISAYLVGYASELSLTTQTVQLSDRSSVEAAIAAYNTLSSDAQAELINQKVLLDSLIIEINNQTPTETQVDTFRADHAYVLALTTATVDLSDQTAVEAALDAYALLSASAQTELASEKALLDSLLLNIKETNATDLVVSA
;
A
#
# COMPACT_ATOMS: atom_id res chain seq x y z
N MET A 1 18.85 15.64 2.74
CA MET A 1 19.74 14.61 3.33
C MET A 1 19.58 14.41 4.84
N LYS A 2 19.70 15.44 5.72
CA LYS A 2 19.45 15.27 7.18
C LYS A 2 17.98 15.13 7.58
N LYS A 3 17.05 15.71 6.80
CA LYS A 3 15.59 15.60 7.00
C LYS A 3 15.09 14.21 6.53
N MET A 4 15.55 13.78 5.35
CA MET A 4 15.41 12.41 4.79
C MET A 4 15.97 11.26 5.66
N LEU A 5 16.70 11.53 6.75
CA LEU A 5 17.17 10.47 7.67
C LEU A 5 16.27 10.32 8.90
N GLY A 6 15.32 11.24 9.10
CA GLY A 6 14.42 11.27 10.25
C GLY A 6 13.23 10.34 10.06
N ASP A 7 12.60 10.38 8.89
CA ASP A 7 11.33 9.70 8.63
C ASP A 7 11.54 8.19 8.39
N TYR A 8 12.61 7.82 7.69
CA TYR A 8 13.00 6.42 7.46
C TYR A 8 13.63 5.75 8.68
N LYS A 9 13.94 6.50 9.75
CA LYS A 9 14.50 5.93 10.98
C LYS A 9 13.48 5.06 11.70
N SER A 10 12.19 5.37 11.59
CA SER A 10 11.11 4.58 12.19
C SER A 10 10.96 3.24 11.46
N ILE A 11 10.91 3.25 10.13
CA ILE A 11 10.81 2.05 9.28
C ILE A 11 12.08 1.19 9.40
N ILE A 12 13.27 1.80 9.35
CA ILE A 12 14.54 1.08 9.54
C ILE A 12 14.62 0.52 10.97
N SER A 13 14.11 1.23 11.98
CA SER A 13 14.07 0.72 13.36
C SER A 13 13.05 -0.40 13.54
N LYS A 14 11.90 -0.35 12.86
CA LYS A 14 10.88 -1.41 12.84
C LYS A 14 11.37 -2.63 12.07
N LEU A 15 12.01 -2.46 10.91
CA LEU A 15 12.65 -3.54 10.16
C LEU A 15 13.83 -4.14 10.92
N LEU A 16 14.65 -3.35 11.63
CA LEU A 16 15.70 -3.86 12.53
C LEU A 16 15.11 -4.59 13.73
N LEU A 17 13.96 -4.15 14.25
CA LEU A 17 13.26 -4.79 15.34
C LEU A 17 12.66 -6.13 14.88
N ILE A 18 12.02 -6.17 13.71
CA ILE A 18 11.55 -7.40 13.03
C ILE A 18 12.73 -8.33 12.71
N LEU A 19 13.88 -7.82 12.24
CA LEU A 19 15.12 -8.60 12.06
C LEU A 19 15.75 -9.10 13.38
N LEU A 20 15.50 -8.41 14.50
CA LEU A 20 15.92 -8.86 15.83
C LEU A 20 14.95 -9.90 16.43
N ILE A 21 13.67 -9.87 16.05
CA ILE A 21 12.59 -10.69 16.62
C ILE A 21 12.30 -11.94 15.77
N SER A 22 12.48 -11.89 14.44
CA SER A 22 12.22 -13.00 13.52
C SER A 22 13.31 -14.07 13.55
N ASN A 23 13.30 -14.94 14.57
CA ASN A 23 13.88 -16.30 14.63
C ASN A 23 15.30 -16.55 14.05
N PHE A 24 16.09 -15.51 13.74
CA PHE A 24 17.43 -15.63 13.20
C PHE A 24 18.44 -15.98 14.30
N SER A 25 18.09 -15.73 15.57
CA SER A 25 18.85 -16.10 16.76
C SER A 25 19.01 -17.62 16.92
N MET A 26 17.98 -18.40 16.58
CA MET A 26 18.02 -19.86 16.68
C MET A 26 18.83 -20.51 15.54
N THR A 27 18.69 -20.01 14.30
CA THR A 27 19.53 -20.44 13.17
C THR A 27 20.96 -19.95 13.28
N PHE A 28 21.22 -18.79 13.90
CA PHE A 28 22.57 -18.29 14.17
C PHE A 28 23.27 -19.12 15.25
N ALA A 29 22.56 -19.59 16.29
CA ALA A 29 23.12 -20.49 17.29
C ALA A 29 23.50 -21.86 16.71
N TYR A 30 22.66 -22.43 15.83
CA TYR A 30 22.96 -23.67 15.11
C TYR A 30 24.14 -23.50 14.15
N TRP A 31 24.18 -22.40 13.37
CA TRP A 31 25.28 -22.11 12.45
C TRP A 31 26.59 -21.79 13.19
N ALA A 32 26.54 -21.09 14.33
CA ALA A 32 27.69 -20.81 15.18
C ALA A 32 28.23 -22.07 15.89
N SER A 33 27.39 -23.08 16.14
CA SER A 33 27.83 -24.38 16.68
C SER A 33 28.61 -25.25 15.69
N GLU A 34 28.47 -24.97 14.38
CA GLU A 34 29.17 -25.65 13.28
C GLU A 34 30.46 -24.93 12.83
N VAL A 35 30.76 -23.75 13.40
CA VAL A 35 32.03 -23.03 13.14
C VAL A 35 33.12 -23.59 14.05
N SER A 36 33.90 -24.55 13.56
CA SER A 36 35.18 -24.91 14.19
C SER A 36 36.26 -23.87 13.82
N GLY A 37 36.54 -22.94 14.72
CA GLY A 37 37.63 -21.97 14.54
C GLY A 37 38.08 -21.36 15.87
N ASP A 38 39.39 -21.35 16.12
CA ASP A 38 40.04 -20.95 17.39
C ASP A 38 40.10 -19.41 17.63
N GLU A 39 39.31 -18.59 16.93
CA GLU A 39 39.36 -17.13 17.11
C GLU A 39 37.99 -16.51 17.43
N VAL A 40 37.87 -15.99 18.65
CA VAL A 40 36.82 -15.07 19.04
C VAL A 40 37.14 -13.69 18.46
N ALA A 41 36.59 -13.38 17.29
CA ALA A 41 36.60 -12.01 16.78
C ALA A 41 35.51 -11.19 17.49
N SER A 42 35.89 -10.24 18.34
CA SER A 42 34.96 -9.38 19.09
C SER A 42 34.14 -8.40 18.22
N ASN A 43 34.43 -8.34 16.92
CA ASN A 43 33.89 -7.36 15.99
C ASN A 43 33.54 -8.04 14.64
N ALA A 44 32.56 -8.95 14.62
CA ALA A 44 32.01 -9.44 13.37
C ALA A 44 31.28 -8.29 12.65
N THR A 45 31.74 -7.90 11.46
CA THR A 45 31.03 -6.92 10.62
C THR A 45 30.08 -7.71 9.73
N VAL A 46 28.79 -7.72 10.04
CA VAL A 46 27.78 -8.29 9.13
C VAL A 46 27.54 -7.27 8.03
N GLY A 47 27.91 -7.61 6.80
CA GLY A 47 27.52 -6.84 5.63
C GLY A 47 26.02 -6.99 5.42
N ILE A 48 25.23 -6.03 5.89
CA ILE A 48 23.84 -5.87 5.45
C ILE A 48 23.94 -5.53 3.95
N GLY A 49 23.19 -6.22 3.10
CA GLY A 49 23.30 -6.16 1.64
C GLY A 49 23.33 -4.73 1.07
N GLN A 50 23.84 -4.59 -0.16
CA GLN A 50 23.76 -3.33 -0.91
C GLN A 50 22.28 -3.05 -1.24
N TRP A 51 21.68 -2.07 -0.55
CA TRP A 51 20.36 -1.55 -0.89
C TRP A 51 20.54 -0.57 -2.05
N ALA A 52 20.14 -0.98 -3.26
CA ALA A 52 19.98 -0.04 -4.36
C ALA A 52 18.73 0.79 -4.05
N TYR A 53 18.92 2.00 -3.54
CA TYR A 53 17.83 2.98 -3.48
C TYR A 53 17.60 3.45 -4.92
N THR A 54 16.53 2.96 -5.53
CA THR A 54 16.01 3.55 -6.75
C THR A 54 15.43 4.92 -6.38
N ASN A 55 15.85 5.97 -7.08
CA ASN A 55 15.35 7.30 -6.81
C ASN A 55 14.09 7.49 -7.65
N ASP A 56 12.92 7.22 -7.07
CA ASP A 56 11.63 7.22 -7.77
C ASP A 56 11.34 8.56 -8.47
N ILE A 57 11.80 9.67 -7.90
CA ILE A 57 11.72 11.01 -8.50
C ILE A 57 12.55 11.07 -9.80
N LEU A 58 13.74 10.47 -9.82
CA LEU A 58 14.60 10.45 -11.00
C LEU A 58 14.06 9.49 -12.06
N ILE A 59 13.46 8.36 -11.66
CA ILE A 59 12.73 7.48 -12.58
C ILE A 59 11.57 8.25 -13.20
N TYR A 60 10.74 8.90 -12.39
CA TYR A 60 9.59 9.66 -12.86
C TYR A 60 9.98 10.69 -13.92
N ARG A 61 10.99 11.53 -13.62
CA ARG A 61 11.47 12.56 -14.56
C ARG A 61 12.07 11.99 -15.84
N ASP A 62 12.73 10.83 -15.77
CA ASP A 62 13.33 10.18 -16.95
C ASP A 62 12.26 9.51 -17.82
N THR A 63 11.31 8.79 -17.19
CA THR A 63 10.19 8.13 -17.87
C THR A 63 9.29 9.13 -18.58
N TYR A 64 8.94 10.24 -17.92
CA TYR A 64 7.99 11.24 -18.42
C TYR A 64 8.67 12.48 -19.02
N GLN A 65 9.94 12.37 -19.40
CA GLN A 65 10.72 13.52 -19.88
C GLN A 65 10.06 14.24 -21.08
N ASP A 66 9.44 13.47 -21.99
CA ASP A 66 8.86 14.01 -23.21
C ASP A 66 7.62 14.89 -22.91
N VAL A 67 6.69 14.41 -22.07
CA VAL A 67 5.54 15.22 -21.63
C VAL A 67 5.95 16.40 -20.74
N LEU A 68 6.98 16.23 -19.90
CA LEU A 68 7.52 17.31 -19.06
C LEU A 68 8.28 18.38 -19.87
N ALA A 69 8.54 18.14 -21.16
CA ALA A 69 9.13 19.13 -22.07
C ALA A 69 8.07 19.95 -22.83
N LEU A 70 6.79 19.57 -22.75
CA LEU A 70 5.68 20.28 -23.38
C LEU A 70 5.36 21.60 -22.66
N THR A 71 4.61 22.44 -23.35
CA THR A 71 4.05 23.70 -22.85
C THR A 71 2.61 23.84 -23.34
N PRO A 72 1.78 24.70 -22.73
CA PRO A 72 0.42 24.92 -23.21
C PRO A 72 0.33 25.33 -24.68
N SER A 73 1.37 25.97 -25.25
CA SER A 73 1.37 26.32 -26.68
C SER A 73 1.84 25.21 -27.63
N THR A 74 2.36 24.10 -27.10
CA THR A 74 2.89 22.99 -27.91
C THR A 74 2.16 21.67 -27.69
N VAL A 75 1.31 21.59 -26.66
CA VAL A 75 0.55 20.38 -26.34
C VAL A 75 -0.56 20.15 -27.37
N ALA A 76 -0.80 18.89 -27.70
CA ALA A 76 -1.88 18.46 -28.56
C ALA A 76 -2.76 17.42 -27.87
N VAL A 77 -3.98 17.23 -28.37
CA VAL A 77 -4.92 16.20 -27.87
C VAL A 77 -4.31 14.79 -27.90
N SER A 78 -3.38 14.52 -28.83
CA SER A 78 -2.66 13.24 -28.90
C SER A 78 -1.77 12.96 -27.70
N ASP A 79 -1.37 13.98 -26.95
CA ASP A 79 -0.46 13.86 -25.80
C ASP A 79 -1.22 13.49 -24.51
N LYS A 80 -2.57 13.51 -24.54
CA LYS A 80 -3.44 13.31 -23.38
C LYS A 80 -3.13 12.02 -22.64
N THR A 81 -2.99 10.91 -23.36
CA THR A 81 -2.73 9.61 -22.74
C THR A 81 -1.41 9.59 -21.96
N ASP A 82 -0.34 10.17 -22.51
CA ASP A 82 0.96 10.18 -21.83
C ASP A 82 0.95 11.13 -20.61
N ILE A 83 0.17 12.22 -20.65
CA ILE A 83 -0.05 13.13 -19.51
C ILE A 83 -0.87 12.44 -18.41
N ASP A 84 -1.95 11.75 -18.78
CA ASP A 84 -2.80 10.99 -17.86
C ASP A 84 -1.97 9.87 -17.18
N GLU A 85 -1.12 9.17 -17.93
CA GLU A 85 -0.17 8.18 -17.40
C GLU A 85 0.84 8.80 -16.43
N ALA A 86 1.36 10.00 -16.72
CA ALA A 86 2.27 10.70 -15.82
C ALA A 86 1.57 11.12 -14.53
N LEU A 87 0.35 11.65 -14.62
CA LEU A 87 -0.46 12.04 -13.46
C LEU A 87 -0.83 10.83 -12.59
N ALA A 88 -1.20 9.69 -13.19
CA ALA A 88 -1.47 8.45 -12.46
C ALA A 88 -0.21 7.96 -11.72
N ALA A 89 0.94 7.95 -12.40
CA ALA A 89 2.21 7.55 -11.78
C ALA A 89 2.65 8.52 -10.67
N TYR A 90 2.32 9.81 -10.77
CA TYR A 90 2.53 10.77 -9.70
C TYR A 90 1.66 10.44 -8.48
N GLY A 91 0.42 10.02 -8.68
CA GLY A 91 -0.55 9.71 -7.62
C GLY A 91 -0.10 8.62 -6.64
N VAL A 92 0.75 7.69 -7.09
CA VAL A 92 1.27 6.57 -6.28
C VAL A 92 2.65 6.82 -5.66
N LEU A 93 3.26 7.98 -5.92
CA LEU A 93 4.52 8.35 -5.28
C LEU A 93 4.35 8.65 -3.79
N SER A 94 5.41 8.43 -3.03
CA SER A 94 5.44 8.83 -1.61
C SER A 94 5.17 10.33 -1.44
N ALA A 95 4.63 10.73 -0.28
CA ALA A 95 4.36 12.14 0.05
C ALA A 95 5.59 13.03 -0.18
N SER A 96 6.77 12.53 0.20
CA SER A 96 8.02 13.26 0.02
C SER A 96 8.43 13.45 -1.44
N ALA A 97 8.06 12.51 -2.32
CA ALA A 97 8.34 12.59 -3.74
C ALA A 97 7.33 13.50 -4.45
N GLN A 98 6.05 13.43 -4.07
CA GLN A 98 5.01 14.36 -4.55
C GLN A 98 5.34 15.81 -4.19
N ASP A 99 5.74 16.07 -2.94
CA ASP A 99 6.22 17.38 -2.48
C ASP A 99 7.42 17.92 -3.31
N GLU A 100 8.27 17.03 -3.82
CA GLU A 100 9.44 17.41 -4.63
C GLU A 100 9.11 17.58 -6.12
N LEU A 101 7.97 17.04 -6.57
CA LEU A 101 7.50 17.05 -7.96
C LEU A 101 6.32 17.99 -8.19
N THR A 102 6.00 18.88 -7.24
CA THR A 102 4.86 19.81 -7.35
C THR A 102 4.92 20.67 -8.62
N THR A 103 6.10 21.09 -9.06
CA THR A 103 6.24 21.89 -10.30
C THR A 103 5.89 21.09 -11.54
N GLU A 104 6.30 19.82 -11.58
CA GLU A 104 5.94 18.89 -12.66
C GLU A 104 4.46 18.56 -12.65
N TYR A 105 3.86 18.39 -11.47
CA TYR A 105 2.42 18.21 -11.31
C TYR A 105 1.65 19.43 -11.83
N ASP A 106 2.01 20.64 -11.39
CA ASP A 106 1.38 21.89 -11.84
C ASP A 106 1.49 22.06 -13.37
N LEU A 107 2.63 21.66 -13.96
CA LEU A 107 2.79 21.63 -15.41
C LEU A 107 1.80 20.65 -16.05
N LEU A 108 1.77 19.40 -15.62
CA LEU A 108 0.86 18.39 -16.18
C LEU A 108 -0.60 18.80 -16.08
N ILE A 109 -1.02 19.40 -14.96
CA ILE A 109 -2.35 19.98 -14.80
C ILE A 109 -2.58 21.10 -15.82
N SER A 110 -1.63 22.03 -15.99
CA SER A 110 -1.77 23.11 -16.98
C SER A 110 -1.86 22.59 -18.43
N LEU A 111 -1.16 21.51 -18.75
CA LEU A 111 -1.22 20.87 -20.07
C LEU A 111 -2.58 20.18 -20.26
N LEU A 112 -3.06 19.49 -19.23
CA LEU A 112 -4.36 18.83 -19.26
C LEU A 112 -5.50 19.85 -19.41
N VAL A 113 -5.47 20.98 -18.70
CA VAL A 113 -6.44 22.09 -18.86
C VAL A 113 -6.47 22.57 -20.31
N GLU A 114 -5.31 22.79 -20.94
CA GLU A 114 -5.27 23.23 -22.33
C GLU A 114 -5.77 22.16 -23.30
N ILE A 115 -5.48 20.87 -23.07
CA ILE A 115 -6.06 19.77 -23.85
C ILE A 115 -7.58 19.78 -23.73
N TYR A 116 -8.12 19.88 -22.52
CA TYR A 116 -9.56 19.95 -22.28
C TYR A 116 -10.19 21.15 -23.00
N ALA A 117 -9.52 22.31 -22.98
CA ALA A 117 -9.96 23.48 -23.74
C ALA A 117 -9.99 23.19 -25.25
N ILE A 118 -8.96 22.54 -25.80
CA ILE A 118 -8.90 22.17 -27.22
C ILE A 118 -10.00 21.15 -27.58
N GLU A 119 -10.22 20.13 -26.74
CA GLU A 119 -11.27 19.13 -26.95
C GLU A 119 -12.68 19.74 -26.88
N ASN A 120 -12.86 20.76 -26.04
CA ASN A 120 -14.10 21.55 -25.93
C ASN A 120 -14.02 22.84 -26.74
N SER A 121 -13.49 22.77 -27.96
CA SER A 121 -13.43 23.92 -28.86
C SER A 121 -14.00 23.61 -30.23
N GLU A 122 -14.53 24.66 -30.86
CA GLU A 122 -15.03 24.64 -32.22
C GLU A 122 -13.98 25.26 -33.14
N PHE A 123 -13.43 24.48 -34.08
CA PHE A 123 -12.37 24.91 -34.99
C PHE A 123 -12.87 25.07 -36.42
N LEU A 124 -12.92 26.32 -36.88
CA LEU A 124 -13.39 26.71 -38.20
C LEU A 124 -12.19 26.90 -39.15
N ASP A 125 -11.80 25.83 -39.83
CA ASP A 125 -10.71 25.81 -40.82
C ASP A 125 -11.16 26.10 -42.27
N PHE A 126 -12.46 26.01 -42.56
CA PHE A 126 -13.06 26.26 -43.88
C PHE A 126 -12.51 25.43 -45.05
N GLU A 127 -11.62 24.47 -44.82
CA GLU A 127 -10.88 23.73 -45.86
C GLU A 127 -11.79 22.81 -46.68
N SER A 128 -12.88 22.36 -46.07
CA SER A 128 -13.89 21.52 -46.71
C SER A 128 -14.92 22.29 -47.55
N GLN A 129 -14.95 23.62 -47.50
CA GLN A 129 -16.01 24.47 -48.07
C GLN A 129 -15.48 25.37 -49.19
N ALA A 130 -16.29 25.66 -50.23
CA ALA A 130 -15.88 26.57 -51.30
C ALA A 130 -17.06 27.42 -51.80
N TYR A 131 -16.92 28.74 -51.68
CA TYR A 131 -17.92 29.77 -51.98
C TYR A 131 -17.27 31.00 -52.65
N ASP A 132 -16.73 30.81 -53.86
CA ASP A 132 -16.00 31.85 -54.62
C ASP A 132 -16.88 33.01 -55.13
N SER A 133 -18.20 32.83 -55.17
CA SER A 133 -19.15 33.79 -55.73
C SER A 133 -19.84 34.68 -54.68
N GLY A 134 -19.43 34.58 -53.41
CA GLY A 134 -20.07 35.23 -52.28
C GLY A 134 -21.28 34.43 -51.78
N LEU A 135 -21.43 34.37 -50.47
CA LEU A 135 -22.43 33.58 -49.78
C LEU A 135 -23.28 34.45 -48.85
N THR A 136 -24.59 34.35 -49.05
CA THR A 136 -25.61 34.77 -48.08
C THR A 136 -26.55 33.60 -47.83
N GLY A 137 -26.57 33.06 -46.61
CA GLY A 137 -27.35 31.88 -46.26
C GLY A 137 -26.73 31.06 -45.15
N THR A 138 -27.34 29.92 -44.85
CA THR A 138 -26.87 28.99 -43.82
C THR A 138 -25.87 27.99 -44.36
N ILE A 139 -24.88 27.62 -43.54
CA ILE A 139 -23.93 26.54 -43.78
C ILE A 139 -23.89 25.68 -42.51
N ASP A 140 -23.89 24.37 -42.68
CA ASP A 140 -23.63 23.45 -41.58
C ASP A 140 -22.12 23.16 -41.55
N TYR A 141 -21.50 23.38 -40.40
CA TYR A 141 -20.07 23.24 -40.19
C TYR A 141 -19.82 22.65 -38.80
N ASN A 142 -19.06 21.54 -38.73
CA ASN A 142 -18.81 20.78 -37.50
C ASN A 142 -20.08 20.50 -36.69
N ASP A 143 -21.12 20.02 -37.37
CA ASP A 143 -22.45 19.73 -36.81
C ASP A 143 -23.18 20.93 -36.18
N ARG A 144 -22.69 22.16 -36.41
CA ARG A 144 -23.34 23.43 -36.03
C ARG A 144 -23.80 24.20 -37.25
N THR A 145 -24.91 24.90 -37.10
CA THR A 145 -25.48 25.80 -38.11
C THR A 145 -24.85 27.17 -37.98
N TRP A 146 -24.32 27.67 -39.08
CA TRP A 146 -23.77 29.03 -39.22
C TRP A 146 -24.54 29.82 -40.27
N TYR A 147 -24.63 31.13 -40.09
CA TYR A 147 -25.21 32.04 -41.08
C TYR A 147 -24.15 33.01 -41.61
N ALA A 148 -24.03 33.04 -42.93
CA ALA A 148 -23.16 33.91 -43.68
C ALA A 148 -23.97 35.07 -44.30
N ASN A 149 -23.42 36.29 -44.24
CA ASN A 149 -23.96 37.46 -44.93
C ASN A 149 -22.89 38.16 -45.78
N ASP A 150 -22.87 37.87 -47.08
CA ASP A 150 -21.93 38.43 -48.08
C ASP A 150 -20.45 38.10 -47.77
N VAL A 151 -20.20 36.85 -47.34
CA VAL A 151 -18.85 36.33 -47.08
C VAL A 151 -18.34 35.46 -48.23
N PHE A 152 -17.03 35.28 -48.33
CA PHE A 152 -16.38 34.44 -49.33
C PHE A 152 -15.52 33.41 -48.62
N ILE A 153 -15.52 32.16 -49.11
CA ILE A 153 -14.63 31.09 -48.64
C ILE A 153 -13.97 30.53 -49.90
N SER A 154 -12.73 30.90 -50.18
CA SER A 154 -12.10 30.63 -51.48
C SER A 154 -10.62 30.28 -51.33
N ASN A 155 -10.12 29.46 -52.26
CA ASN A 155 -8.69 29.16 -52.41
C ASN A 155 -8.03 29.96 -53.55
N ASP A 156 -8.75 30.93 -54.11
CA ASP A 156 -8.13 31.84 -55.08
C ASP A 156 -7.07 32.66 -54.33
N SER A 157 -5.84 32.63 -54.85
CA SER A 157 -4.68 33.39 -54.31
C SER A 157 -4.92 34.90 -54.18
N SER A 158 -6.02 35.40 -54.72
CA SER A 158 -6.50 36.77 -54.54
C SER A 158 -7.27 36.96 -53.23
N TYR A 159 -7.79 35.88 -52.62
CA TYR A 159 -8.65 35.79 -51.43
C TYR A 159 -7.99 35.05 -50.25
N ASP A 160 -7.02 34.19 -50.52
CA ASP A 160 -6.22 33.47 -49.53
C ASP A 160 -4.82 34.10 -49.42
N VAL A 161 -4.50 34.59 -48.23
CA VAL A 161 -3.25 35.30 -47.93
C VAL A 161 -2.74 34.74 -46.60
N TRP A 162 -2.17 33.54 -46.68
CA TRP A 162 -1.26 32.85 -45.74
C TRP A 162 -1.92 32.02 -44.62
N ASN A 163 -1.18 30.98 -44.20
CA ASN A 163 -1.44 29.90 -43.22
C ASN A 163 -2.02 28.58 -43.77
N ASP A 164 -3.11 28.57 -44.53
CA ASP A 164 -3.57 27.34 -45.24
C ASP A 164 -4.10 27.61 -46.67
N THR A 165 -5.12 26.89 -47.13
CA THR A 165 -5.57 26.79 -48.53
C THR A 165 -6.90 27.51 -48.74
N ARG A 166 -7.70 27.76 -47.69
CA ARG A 166 -8.95 28.54 -47.71
C ARG A 166 -9.16 29.30 -46.42
N SER A 167 -9.71 30.50 -46.53
CA SER A 167 -9.99 31.37 -45.40
C SER A 167 -11.33 32.10 -45.56
N LEU A 168 -11.86 32.66 -44.47
CA LEU A 168 -13.10 33.43 -44.45
C LEU A 168 -12.82 34.90 -44.77
N ALA A 169 -13.24 35.35 -45.95
CA ALA A 169 -13.12 36.74 -46.38
C ALA A 169 -14.43 37.50 -46.18
N LEU A 170 -14.38 38.57 -45.39
CA LEU A 170 -15.49 39.47 -45.09
C LEU A 170 -15.33 40.81 -45.82
N ARG A 171 -16.41 41.29 -46.44
CA ARG A 171 -16.53 42.67 -46.93
C ARG A 171 -16.98 43.60 -45.81
N ASN A 172 -16.92 44.92 -46.05
CA ASN A 172 -17.49 45.89 -45.13
C ASN A 172 -18.95 45.56 -44.80
N ASP A 173 -19.26 45.50 -43.50
CA ASP A 173 -20.56 45.11 -42.93
C ASP A 173 -21.00 43.64 -43.19
N ALA A 174 -20.14 42.82 -43.80
CA ALA A 174 -20.35 41.37 -43.89
C ALA A 174 -20.11 40.72 -42.53
N TYR A 175 -20.85 39.64 -42.26
CA TYR A 175 -20.74 38.90 -41.01
C TYR A 175 -20.93 37.40 -41.19
N PHE A 176 -20.35 36.65 -40.26
CA PHE A 176 -20.48 35.20 -40.11
C PHE A 176 -20.82 34.89 -38.66
N GLU A 177 -21.92 34.18 -38.42
CA GLU A 177 -22.46 33.98 -37.07
C GLU A 177 -22.93 32.55 -36.82
N SER A 178 -22.84 32.11 -35.57
CA SER A 178 -23.48 30.87 -35.14
C SER A 178 -24.99 31.07 -35.05
N GLN A 179 -25.74 30.03 -35.41
CA GLN A 179 -27.19 29.93 -35.20
C GLN A 179 -27.53 28.93 -34.10
N ASP A 180 -26.61 28.02 -33.79
CA ASP A 180 -26.69 27.12 -32.67
C ASP A 180 -25.84 27.65 -31.51
N LEU A 181 -26.45 27.75 -30.32
CA LEU A 181 -25.80 28.27 -29.12
C LEU A 181 -24.61 27.41 -28.70
N PHE A 182 -23.54 28.06 -28.25
CA PHE A 182 -22.51 27.44 -27.41
C PHE A 182 -23.10 27.28 -26.01
N ILE A 183 -23.52 26.07 -25.63
CA ILE A 183 -24.43 25.84 -24.49
C ILE A 183 -23.78 26.17 -23.14
N ASN A 184 -22.48 25.91 -23.02
CA ASN A 184 -21.73 26.23 -21.81
C ASN A 184 -21.22 27.68 -21.81
N GLY A 185 -21.35 28.38 -22.92
CA GLY A 185 -20.72 29.69 -23.12
C GLY A 185 -19.36 29.59 -23.80
N VAL A 186 -18.54 30.63 -23.71
CA VAL A 186 -17.25 30.79 -24.42
C VAL A 186 -16.22 31.46 -23.52
N ASP A 187 -15.08 30.81 -23.33
CA ASP A 187 -13.96 31.32 -22.52
C ASP A 187 -12.97 32.12 -23.35
N ARG A 188 -12.60 31.61 -24.54
CA ARG A 188 -11.50 32.16 -25.34
C ARG A 188 -11.82 32.05 -26.84
N ILE A 189 -11.36 33.00 -27.63
CA ILE A 189 -11.37 32.90 -29.10
C ILE A 189 -9.97 33.22 -29.63
N THR A 190 -9.42 32.33 -30.45
CA THR A 190 -8.18 32.55 -31.18
C THR A 190 -8.45 32.54 -32.68
N LEU A 191 -7.73 33.38 -33.41
CA LEU A 191 -7.85 33.45 -34.87
C LEU A 191 -6.64 34.15 -35.49
N TYR A 192 -6.47 33.98 -36.80
CA TYR A 192 -5.63 34.83 -37.61
C TYR A 192 -6.48 35.81 -38.37
N ALA A 193 -6.06 37.08 -38.42
CA ALA A 193 -6.76 38.10 -39.18
C ALA A 193 -5.81 39.02 -39.94
N GLY A 194 -6.26 39.49 -41.10
CA GLY A 194 -5.46 40.38 -41.92
C GLY A 194 -6.19 41.04 -43.08
N ALA A 195 -5.51 41.99 -43.70
CA ALA A 195 -6.02 42.67 -44.88
C ALA A 195 -5.65 41.85 -46.12
N LEU A 196 -6.65 41.49 -46.93
CA LEU A 196 -6.44 40.70 -48.14
C LEU A 196 -5.41 41.35 -49.07
N ASN A 197 -5.59 42.64 -49.33
CA ASN A 197 -4.66 43.45 -50.12
C ASN A 197 -3.74 44.26 -49.20
N TYR A 198 -2.87 43.62 -48.42
CA TYR A 198 -1.96 44.34 -47.52
C TYR A 198 -1.06 45.36 -48.27
N GLY A 199 -0.61 46.40 -47.56
CA GLY A 199 0.16 47.53 -48.08
C GLY A 199 -0.68 48.65 -48.71
N ASN A 200 -2.00 48.61 -48.56
CA ASN A 200 -2.92 49.63 -49.09
C ASN A 200 -3.22 50.76 -48.08
N THR A 201 -4.09 51.70 -48.48
CA THR A 201 -4.45 52.87 -47.66
C THR A 201 -5.79 52.73 -46.93
N GLU A 202 -6.44 51.57 -47.01
CA GLU A 202 -7.69 51.30 -46.31
C GLU A 202 -7.43 50.92 -44.84
N THR A 203 -8.41 51.21 -43.99
CA THR A 203 -8.43 50.76 -42.59
C THR A 203 -9.34 49.56 -42.46
N TYR A 204 -8.93 48.61 -41.61
CA TYR A 204 -9.59 47.33 -41.39
C TYR A 204 -9.75 47.11 -39.90
N GLU A 205 -10.95 46.73 -39.48
CA GLU A 205 -11.26 46.38 -38.10
C GLU A 205 -12.26 45.22 -38.15
N PHE A 206 -12.00 44.16 -37.39
CA PHE A 206 -13.03 43.16 -37.11
C PHE A 206 -13.58 43.37 -35.70
N ASN A 207 -14.82 43.00 -35.51
CA ASN A 207 -15.45 42.95 -34.19
C ASN A 207 -16.02 41.55 -34.00
N ILE A 208 -15.95 41.07 -32.76
CA ILE A 208 -16.68 39.87 -32.35
C ILE A 208 -17.86 40.35 -31.51
N LEU A 209 -19.05 39.91 -31.87
CA LEU A 209 -20.28 40.20 -31.14
C LEU A 209 -20.82 38.90 -30.58
N TYR A 210 -21.55 39.01 -29.47
CA TYR A 210 -22.21 37.89 -28.85
C TYR A 210 -23.69 38.19 -28.59
N GLU A 211 -24.51 37.14 -28.57
CA GLU A 211 -25.94 37.19 -28.25
C GLU A 211 -26.23 36.12 -27.21
N LEU A 212 -26.69 36.55 -26.03
CA LEU A 212 -27.01 35.67 -24.90
C LEU A 212 -28.37 34.98 -25.10
N ASP A 213 -28.50 33.72 -24.69
CA ASP A 213 -29.76 32.98 -24.71
C ASP A 213 -30.85 33.65 -23.85
N SER A 214 -30.47 34.31 -22.76
CA SER A 214 -31.40 35.08 -21.93
C SER A 214 -31.93 36.36 -22.60
N ASN A 215 -31.30 36.81 -23.69
CA ASN A 215 -31.65 38.05 -24.38
C ASN A 215 -31.51 37.94 -25.92
N PRO A 216 -32.32 37.08 -26.56
CA PRO A 216 -32.21 36.82 -28.00
C PRO A 216 -32.60 38.06 -28.83
N GLY A 217 -31.90 38.25 -29.94
CA GLY A 217 -32.05 39.38 -30.87
C GLY A 217 -31.19 40.60 -30.52
N VAL A 218 -30.41 40.56 -29.43
CA VAL A 218 -29.56 41.67 -28.99
C VAL A 218 -28.10 41.26 -29.05
N TRP A 219 -27.39 41.83 -30.02
CA TRP A 219 -25.96 41.61 -30.21
C TRP A 219 -25.14 42.65 -29.47
N VAL A 220 -24.20 42.18 -28.64
CA VAL A 220 -23.28 43.02 -27.86
C VAL A 220 -21.87 42.84 -28.40
N THR A 221 -21.16 43.95 -28.65
CA THR A 221 -19.77 43.91 -29.12
C THR A 221 -18.82 43.60 -27.96
N LEU A 222 -17.95 42.62 -28.15
CA LEU A 222 -16.88 42.31 -27.22
C LEU A 222 -15.86 43.46 -27.18
N PRO A 223 -15.33 43.82 -26.00
CA PRO A 223 -14.38 44.92 -25.84
C PRO A 223 -12.96 44.53 -26.27
N ILE A 224 -12.79 44.07 -27.52
CA ILE A 224 -11.52 43.63 -28.10
C ILE A 224 -10.90 44.72 -29.00
N ASP A 225 -9.59 44.67 -29.24
CA ASP A 225 -8.93 45.46 -30.29
C ASP A 225 -8.76 44.60 -31.55
N GLY A 226 -9.76 44.63 -32.42
CA GLY A 226 -9.71 43.96 -33.72
C GLY A 226 -9.12 44.83 -34.84
N THR A 227 -8.35 45.88 -34.51
CA THR A 227 -7.69 46.72 -35.53
C THR A 227 -6.63 45.91 -36.26
N ILE A 228 -6.72 45.89 -37.59
CA ILE A 228 -5.77 45.17 -38.44
C ILE A 228 -4.67 46.11 -38.94
N ASN A 229 -3.43 45.69 -38.76
CA ASN A 229 -2.30 46.34 -39.41
C ASN A 229 -2.27 45.96 -40.90
N SER A 230 -2.79 46.85 -41.75
CA SER A 230 -2.82 46.62 -43.20
C SER A 230 -1.44 46.52 -43.84
N SER A 231 -0.33 46.77 -43.13
CA SER A 231 1.04 46.62 -43.68
C SER A 231 1.62 45.21 -43.53
N THR A 232 0.96 44.32 -42.79
CA THR A 232 1.37 42.93 -42.57
C THR A 232 0.32 41.96 -43.11
N PRO A 233 0.68 40.69 -43.44
CA PRO A 233 -0.25 39.73 -44.02
C PRO A 233 -1.35 39.28 -43.03
N LEU A 234 -1.10 38.27 -42.18
CA LEU A 234 -1.96 37.88 -41.06
C LEU A 234 -1.25 38.13 -39.73
N GLY A 235 -2.02 38.62 -38.75
CA GLY A 235 -1.64 38.63 -37.34
C GLY A 235 -2.40 37.55 -36.58
N TYR A 236 -1.78 36.96 -35.57
CA TYR A 236 -2.44 36.08 -34.60
C TYR A 236 -3.11 36.94 -33.53
N TYR A 237 -4.34 36.58 -33.18
CA TYR A 237 -5.15 37.21 -32.16
C TYR A 237 -5.66 36.16 -31.19
N ASP A 238 -5.63 36.50 -29.90
CA ASP A 238 -6.01 35.66 -28.77
C ASP A 238 -6.81 36.52 -27.80
N PHE A 239 -8.07 36.16 -27.59
CA PHE A 239 -9.03 36.94 -26.83
C PHE A 239 -9.64 36.12 -25.71
N ASP A 240 -9.44 36.58 -24.48
CA ASP A 240 -10.20 36.13 -23.31
C ASP A 240 -11.61 36.76 -23.34
N ILE A 241 -12.64 35.92 -23.28
CA ILE A 241 -14.05 36.27 -23.46
C ILE A 241 -14.84 36.15 -22.15
N ASP A 242 -14.64 35.05 -21.40
CA ASP A 242 -15.26 34.75 -20.10
C ASP A 242 -16.80 34.93 -20.06
N ILE A 243 -17.52 34.18 -20.89
CA ILE A 243 -18.99 34.12 -20.89
C ILE A 243 -19.44 32.72 -20.48
N ASP A 244 -20.04 32.57 -19.30
CA ASP A 244 -20.54 31.28 -18.78
C ASP A 244 -22.00 30.97 -19.20
N GLU A 245 -22.66 31.91 -19.88
CA GLU A 245 -24.03 31.74 -20.36
C GLU A 245 -24.05 31.26 -21.81
N ALA A 246 -25.04 30.42 -22.15
CA ALA A 246 -25.26 30.00 -23.52
C ALA A 246 -25.32 31.18 -24.49
N VAL A 247 -24.53 31.13 -25.57
CA VAL A 247 -24.27 32.31 -26.40
C VAL A 247 -24.13 31.98 -27.88
N ASN A 248 -24.53 32.89 -28.76
CA ASN A 248 -24.16 32.89 -30.17
C ASN A 248 -23.00 33.87 -30.43
N ILE A 249 -22.10 33.54 -31.34
CA ILE A 249 -20.94 34.37 -31.71
C ILE A 249 -21.09 34.87 -33.14
N ARG A 250 -20.73 36.13 -33.38
CA ARG A 250 -20.71 36.76 -34.71
C ARG A 250 -19.37 37.46 -34.94
N PHE A 251 -18.73 37.15 -36.05
CA PHE A 251 -17.62 37.91 -36.60
C PHE A 251 -18.16 38.92 -37.62
N ILE A 252 -17.79 40.19 -37.49
CA ILE A 252 -18.20 41.27 -38.43
C ILE A 252 -17.00 42.15 -38.76
N SER A 253 -16.94 42.65 -39.99
CA SER A 253 -15.85 43.54 -40.43
C SER A 253 -16.31 44.97 -40.74
N THR A 254 -15.45 45.93 -40.42
CA THR A 254 -15.56 47.35 -40.76
C THR A 254 -14.34 47.74 -41.59
N ILE A 255 -14.55 48.13 -42.85
CA ILE A 255 -13.48 48.43 -43.82
C ILE A 255 -13.77 49.79 -44.47
N SER A 256 -12.78 50.67 -44.57
CA SER A 256 -12.99 52.01 -45.15
C SER A 256 -13.20 52.04 -46.67
N GLY A 257 -13.12 50.89 -47.34
CA GLY A 257 -13.09 50.76 -48.78
C GLY A 257 -13.76 49.48 -49.29
N THR A 258 -13.19 48.87 -50.35
CA THR A 258 -13.84 47.76 -51.07
C THR A 258 -13.05 46.46 -51.05
N SER A 259 -11.94 46.42 -50.31
CA SER A 259 -11.19 45.19 -50.08
C SER A 259 -11.92 44.29 -49.07
N TYR A 260 -11.21 43.24 -48.63
CA TYR A 260 -11.73 42.22 -47.72
C TYR A 260 -10.81 42.10 -46.51
N LEU A 261 -11.43 41.80 -45.38
CA LEU A 261 -10.76 41.34 -44.17
C LEU A 261 -10.78 39.82 -44.19
N ASN A 262 -9.62 39.21 -44.02
CA ASN A 262 -9.49 37.76 -43.95
C ASN A 262 -9.47 37.32 -42.49
N LEU A 263 -10.24 36.28 -42.16
CA LEU A 263 -10.16 35.53 -40.91
C LEU A 263 -9.79 34.08 -41.25
N ASP A 264 -8.88 33.51 -40.48
CA ASP A 264 -8.39 32.15 -40.69
C ASP A 264 -8.10 31.46 -39.36
N ASP A 265 -8.06 30.12 -39.36
CA ASP A 265 -7.84 29.26 -38.20
C ASP A 265 -8.63 29.71 -36.95
N ILE A 266 -9.93 29.99 -37.11
CA ILE A 266 -10.75 30.49 -36.02
C ILE A 266 -11.03 29.33 -35.07
N ARG A 267 -10.65 29.46 -33.80
CA ARG A 267 -11.00 28.53 -32.73
C ARG A 267 -11.80 29.23 -31.64
N ILE A 268 -12.94 28.66 -31.29
CA ILE A 268 -13.83 29.15 -30.24
C ILE A 268 -13.80 28.11 -29.12
N TYR A 269 -13.23 28.46 -27.98
CA TYR A 269 -13.13 27.59 -26.81
C TYR A 269 -14.39 27.74 -25.97
N GLU A 270 -15.16 26.66 -25.85
CA GLU A 270 -16.35 26.63 -25.01
C GLU A 270 -15.95 26.67 -23.53
N HIS A 271 -16.84 27.20 -22.70
CA HIS A 271 -16.60 27.28 -21.25
C HIS A 271 -16.42 25.89 -20.64
N ILE A 272 -15.36 25.72 -19.85
CA ILE A 272 -15.09 24.47 -19.12
C ILE A 272 -15.75 24.53 -17.74
N VAL A 273 -16.57 23.53 -17.43
CA VAL A 273 -17.12 23.37 -16.08
C VAL A 273 -16.02 22.87 -15.13
N GLU A 274 -15.49 23.77 -14.30
CA GLU A 274 -14.36 23.49 -13.40
C GLU A 274 -14.53 22.22 -12.55
N SER A 275 -15.74 21.96 -12.04
CA SER A 275 -16.02 20.80 -11.18
C SER A 275 -15.97 19.46 -11.91
N GLU A 276 -16.30 19.41 -13.20
CA GLU A 276 -16.17 18.20 -14.01
C GLU A 276 -14.69 17.91 -14.31
N PHE A 277 -13.92 18.96 -14.60
CA PHE A 277 -12.47 18.86 -14.79
C PHE A 277 -11.74 18.39 -13.52
N GLU A 278 -12.09 18.97 -12.36
CA GLU A 278 -11.56 18.55 -11.06
C GLU A 278 -11.85 17.06 -10.79
N ALA A 279 -13.08 16.61 -11.07
CA ALA A 279 -13.48 15.24 -10.84
C ALA A 279 -12.72 14.25 -11.75
N ASP A 280 -12.57 14.57 -13.04
CA ASP A 280 -11.84 13.72 -13.98
C ASP A 280 -10.32 13.69 -13.71
N THR A 281 -9.76 14.83 -13.33
CA THR A 281 -8.35 14.90 -12.91
C THR A 281 -8.11 14.01 -11.69
N PHE A 282 -9.02 14.04 -10.71
CA PHE A 282 -8.93 13.20 -9.52
C PHE A 282 -8.94 11.71 -9.87
N THR A 283 -9.88 11.25 -10.70
CA THR A 283 -9.97 9.83 -11.08
C THR A 283 -8.78 9.38 -11.92
N THR A 284 -8.19 10.28 -12.70
CA THR A 284 -6.96 10.04 -13.45
C THR A 284 -5.75 9.90 -12.52
N VAL A 285 -5.54 10.85 -11.62
CA VAL A 285 -4.40 10.84 -10.68
C VAL A 285 -4.45 9.63 -9.75
N TYR A 286 -5.64 9.27 -9.24
CA TYR A 286 -5.80 8.18 -8.27
C TYR A 286 -6.31 6.87 -8.88
N ALA A 287 -6.18 6.70 -10.20
CA ALA A 287 -6.70 5.55 -10.93
C ALA A 287 -6.27 4.19 -10.34
N GLU A 288 -5.00 4.06 -9.91
CA GLU A 288 -4.49 2.81 -9.33
C GLU A 288 -5.17 2.47 -7.99
N VAL A 289 -5.32 3.46 -7.10
CA VAL A 289 -5.98 3.27 -5.80
C VAL A 289 -7.48 2.99 -6.00
N LEU A 290 -8.11 3.66 -6.96
CA LEU A 290 -9.52 3.47 -7.30
C LEU A 290 -9.80 2.13 -8.01
N ALA A 291 -8.76 1.43 -8.48
CA ALA A 291 -8.88 0.07 -9.01
C ALA A 291 -8.85 -1.01 -7.92
N LEU A 292 -8.51 -0.67 -6.68
CA LEU A 292 -8.49 -1.59 -5.55
C LEU A 292 -9.91 -1.89 -5.05
N ASP A 293 -10.03 -3.02 -4.35
CA ASP A 293 -11.20 -3.35 -3.54
C ASP A 293 -10.77 -3.94 -2.18
N THR A 294 -11.73 -4.22 -1.31
CA THR A 294 -11.47 -4.76 0.05
C THR A 294 -10.85 -6.16 0.07
N THR A 295 -10.71 -6.82 -1.08
CA THR A 295 -10.05 -8.12 -1.23
C THR A 295 -8.67 -8.02 -1.87
N THR A 296 -8.34 -6.92 -2.55
CA THR A 296 -7.05 -6.69 -3.21
C THR A 296 -6.16 -5.68 -2.49
N VAL A 297 -6.73 -4.87 -1.59
CA VAL A 297 -5.98 -3.85 -0.85
C VAL A 297 -4.99 -4.46 0.13
N GLU A 298 -3.80 -3.88 0.22
CA GLU A 298 -2.73 -4.26 1.12
C GLU A 298 -2.38 -3.09 2.07
N ILE A 299 -1.66 -3.38 3.16
CA ILE A 299 -1.23 -2.33 4.13
C ILE A 299 -0.33 -1.29 3.46
N ASP A 300 0.47 -1.69 2.47
CA ASP A 300 1.37 -0.80 1.74
C ASP A 300 0.62 0.26 0.92
N ASP A 301 -0.68 0.05 0.61
CA ASP A 301 -1.53 1.01 -0.11
C ASP A 301 -1.98 2.19 0.76
N LYS A 302 -1.79 2.11 2.09
CA LYS A 302 -2.32 3.09 3.06
C LYS A 302 -2.01 4.53 2.71
N THR A 303 -0.75 4.79 2.34
CA THR A 303 -0.31 6.16 2.03
C THR A 303 -1.06 6.71 0.82
N SER A 304 -1.23 5.90 -0.22
CA SER A 304 -1.92 6.29 -1.45
C SER A 304 -3.42 6.51 -1.21
N VAL A 305 -4.06 5.67 -0.38
CA VAL A 305 -5.47 5.85 0.03
C VAL A 305 -5.66 7.13 0.85
N GLU A 306 -4.80 7.38 1.85
CA GLU A 306 -4.85 8.59 2.67
C GLU A 306 -4.61 9.86 1.84
N HIS A 307 -3.72 9.79 0.84
CA HIS A 307 -3.50 10.88 -0.10
C HIS A 307 -4.72 11.15 -0.99
N ALA A 308 -5.33 10.12 -1.56
CA ALA A 308 -6.54 10.26 -2.36
C ALA A 308 -7.67 10.91 -1.54
N LEU A 309 -7.84 10.48 -0.28
CA LEU A 309 -8.80 11.11 0.64
C LEU A 309 -8.47 12.58 0.93
N ALA A 310 -7.20 12.90 1.17
CA ALA A 310 -6.77 14.28 1.42
C ALA A 310 -6.96 15.18 0.19
N ALA A 311 -6.70 14.67 -1.02
CA ALA A 311 -6.94 15.41 -2.25
C ALA A 311 -8.43 15.60 -2.53
N TYR A 312 -9.26 14.59 -2.27
CA TYR A 312 -10.72 14.70 -2.37
C TYR A 312 -11.26 15.84 -1.49
N ASP A 313 -10.76 15.96 -0.27
CA ASP A 313 -11.18 17.01 0.68
C ASP A 313 -10.82 18.44 0.22
N LEU A 314 -9.91 18.58 -0.76
CA LEU A 314 -9.52 19.87 -1.36
C LEU A 314 -10.35 20.26 -2.59
N LEU A 315 -11.11 19.32 -3.17
CA LEU A 315 -11.94 19.57 -4.35
C LEU A 315 -13.10 20.52 -4.04
N SER A 316 -13.66 21.13 -5.09
CA SER A 316 -14.91 21.89 -4.97
C SER A 316 -16.06 20.98 -4.50
N VAL A 317 -17.06 21.57 -3.84
CA VAL A 317 -18.24 20.82 -3.37
C VAL A 317 -18.97 20.15 -4.52
N ASP A 318 -19.00 20.79 -5.69
CA ASP A 318 -19.65 20.23 -6.87
C ASP A 318 -18.86 19.04 -7.44
N ALA A 319 -17.53 19.10 -7.47
CA ALA A 319 -16.69 17.95 -7.84
C ALA A 319 -16.83 16.80 -6.84
N GLN A 320 -16.86 17.09 -5.53
CA GLN A 320 -17.13 16.08 -4.50
C GLN A 320 -18.49 15.40 -4.69
N ASN A 321 -19.52 16.13 -5.12
CA ASN A 321 -20.83 15.54 -5.43
C ASN A 321 -20.78 14.59 -6.63
N LEU A 322 -19.86 14.78 -7.56
CA LEU A 322 -19.62 13.86 -8.68
C LEU A 322 -18.88 12.59 -8.24
N LEU A 323 -18.02 12.68 -7.22
CA LEU A 323 -17.09 11.63 -6.77
C LEU A 323 -17.54 10.84 -5.53
N THR A 324 -18.85 10.82 -5.25
CA THR A 324 -19.38 10.17 -4.04
C THR A 324 -19.13 8.66 -3.98
N THR A 325 -19.00 7.99 -5.12
CA THR A 325 -18.74 6.54 -5.18
C THR A 325 -17.27 6.25 -4.85
N GLU A 326 -16.37 7.02 -5.44
CA GLU A 326 -14.92 6.95 -5.24
C GLU A 326 -14.58 7.26 -3.79
N LYS A 327 -15.24 8.26 -3.19
CA LYS A 327 -15.08 8.58 -1.77
C LYS A 327 -15.48 7.41 -0.86
N ALA A 328 -16.61 6.78 -1.15
CA ALA A 328 -17.08 5.63 -0.38
C ALA A 328 -16.12 4.44 -0.49
N LEU A 329 -15.58 4.18 -1.70
CA LEU A 329 -14.54 3.18 -1.90
C LEU A 329 -13.30 3.48 -1.06
N LEU A 330 -12.75 4.69 -1.15
CA LEU A 330 -11.54 5.08 -0.41
C LEU A 330 -11.72 4.95 1.11
N ASP A 331 -12.91 5.30 1.64
CA ASP A 331 -13.24 5.10 3.05
C ASP A 331 -13.27 3.61 3.44
N ASP A 332 -13.89 2.76 2.62
CA ASP A 332 -13.94 1.32 2.85
C ASP A 332 -12.55 0.68 2.78
N LEU A 333 -11.70 1.11 1.83
CA LEU A 333 -10.31 0.68 1.71
C LEU A 333 -9.50 1.04 2.97
N LEU A 334 -9.61 2.28 3.45
CA LEU A 334 -8.90 2.72 4.66
C LEU A 334 -9.35 1.93 5.89
N VAL A 335 -10.64 1.62 6.02
CA VAL A 335 -11.15 0.78 7.09
C VAL A 335 -10.54 -0.63 7.02
N GLN A 336 -10.50 -1.23 5.83
CA GLN A 336 -9.94 -2.56 5.64
C GLN A 336 -8.43 -2.62 5.96
N ILE A 337 -7.68 -1.59 5.56
CA ILE A 337 -6.25 -1.47 5.89
C ILE A 337 -6.04 -1.41 7.40
N ASN A 338 -6.81 -0.59 8.12
CA ASN A 338 -6.69 -0.50 9.58
C ASN A 338 -7.03 -1.82 10.26
N ILE A 339 -7.99 -2.61 9.72
CA ILE A 339 -8.27 -3.96 10.22
C ILE A 339 -7.03 -4.85 10.07
N TYR A 340 -6.35 -4.81 8.92
CA TYR A 340 -5.13 -5.61 8.73
C TYR A 340 -3.99 -5.18 9.64
N GLU A 341 -3.80 -3.88 9.88
CA GLU A 341 -2.81 -3.39 10.85
C GLU A 341 -3.12 -3.87 12.27
N ASP A 342 -4.37 -3.78 12.71
CA ASP A 342 -4.80 -4.25 14.04
C ASP A 342 -4.59 -5.76 14.19
N GLU A 343 -4.88 -6.54 13.15
CA GLU A 343 -4.67 -8.00 13.13
C GLU A 343 -3.19 -8.38 13.25
N ILE A 344 -2.28 -7.65 12.57
CA ILE A 344 -0.83 -7.85 12.69
C ILE A 344 -0.33 -7.49 14.08
N ASP A 345 -0.72 -6.33 14.61
CA ASP A 345 -0.32 -5.88 15.95
C ASP A 345 -0.79 -6.89 17.03
N ALA A 346 -1.97 -7.49 16.85
CA ALA A 346 -2.48 -8.54 17.72
C ALA A 346 -1.72 -9.88 17.58
N GLU A 347 -1.37 -10.30 16.36
CA GLU A 347 -0.55 -11.50 16.13
C GLU A 347 0.82 -11.37 16.81
N ASP A 348 1.49 -10.23 16.65
CA ASP A 348 2.82 -9.98 17.23
C ASP A 348 2.84 -10.14 18.76
N VAL A 349 1.82 -9.67 19.46
CA VAL A 349 1.72 -9.81 20.92
C VAL A 349 1.31 -11.22 21.36
N VAL A 350 0.52 -11.94 20.56
CA VAL A 350 0.20 -13.35 20.83
C VAL A 350 1.45 -14.22 20.72
N VAL A 351 2.28 -14.00 19.70
CA VAL A 351 3.58 -14.69 19.56
C VAL A 351 4.48 -14.43 20.77
N ILE A 352 4.46 -13.23 21.34
CA ILE A 352 5.21 -12.92 22.56
C ILE A 352 4.66 -13.72 23.75
N ALA A 353 3.33 -13.79 23.92
CA ALA A 353 2.71 -14.54 25.00
C ALA A 353 2.99 -16.06 24.90
N GLU A 354 2.95 -16.62 23.70
CA GLU A 354 3.29 -18.03 23.42
C GLU A 354 4.75 -18.36 23.74
N ALA A 355 5.66 -17.41 23.56
CA ALA A 355 7.07 -17.61 23.84
C ALA A 355 7.45 -17.39 25.32
N SER A 356 6.72 -16.53 26.03
CA SER A 356 7.09 -16.12 27.39
C SER A 356 6.36 -16.87 28.50
N PHE A 357 5.17 -17.42 28.22
CA PHE A 357 4.25 -17.98 29.21
C PHE A 357 4.06 -17.04 30.42
N SER A 358 4.06 -15.72 30.19
CA SER A 358 3.84 -14.72 31.22
C SER A 358 2.39 -14.23 31.20
N GLN A 359 1.75 -14.19 32.38
CA GLN A 359 0.41 -13.62 32.51
C GLN A 359 0.35 -12.16 32.04
N SER A 360 1.42 -11.38 32.23
CA SER A 360 1.46 -9.99 31.76
C SER A 360 1.33 -9.87 30.25
N ASP A 361 1.88 -10.84 29.52
CA ASP A 361 1.94 -10.82 28.07
C ASP A 361 0.63 -11.36 27.49
N VAL A 362 0.02 -12.37 28.13
CA VAL A 362 -1.36 -12.79 27.84
C VAL A 362 -2.35 -11.64 28.09
N ASP A 363 -2.25 -10.94 29.21
CA ASP A 363 -3.12 -9.81 29.51
C ASP A 363 -2.98 -8.69 28.46
N ALA A 364 -1.75 -8.41 28.00
CA ALA A 364 -1.48 -7.44 26.95
C ALA A 364 -2.03 -7.88 25.59
N ALA A 365 -1.84 -9.15 25.23
CA ALA A 365 -2.34 -9.72 23.99
C ALA A 365 -3.87 -9.79 23.95
N GLN A 366 -4.49 -10.16 25.07
CA GLN A 366 -5.94 -10.24 25.21
C GLN A 366 -6.62 -8.89 24.97
N ILE A 367 -5.98 -7.77 25.34
CA ILE A 367 -6.49 -6.42 25.06
C ILE A 367 -6.61 -6.21 23.55
N LEU A 368 -5.55 -6.48 22.78
CA LEU A 368 -5.56 -6.28 21.32
C LEU A 368 -6.52 -7.25 20.63
N VAL A 369 -6.45 -8.55 20.96
CA VAL A 369 -7.34 -9.58 20.38
C VAL A 369 -8.81 -9.27 20.64
N SER A 370 -9.15 -8.79 21.85
CA SER A 370 -10.53 -8.42 22.17
C SER A 370 -11.04 -7.21 21.36
N GLY A 371 -10.12 -6.31 20.99
CA GLY A 371 -10.38 -5.11 20.18
C GLY A 371 -10.61 -5.38 18.70
N LEU A 372 -10.14 -6.52 18.18
CA LEU A 372 -10.30 -6.89 16.77
C LEU A 372 -11.75 -6.99 16.34
N THR A 373 -11.99 -6.73 15.05
CA THR A 373 -13.26 -7.05 14.38
C THR A 373 -13.53 -8.55 14.45
N ASN A 374 -14.80 -8.95 14.58
CA ASN A 374 -15.15 -10.37 14.64
C ASN A 374 -14.89 -11.04 13.30
N GLY A 375 -14.06 -12.08 13.32
CA GLY A 375 -13.67 -12.86 12.15
C GLY A 375 -12.92 -14.13 12.54
N THR A 376 -12.39 -14.82 11.53
CA THR A 376 -11.57 -16.02 11.72
C THR A 376 -10.28 -15.69 12.46
N VAL A 377 -9.57 -14.62 12.08
CA VAL A 377 -8.31 -14.19 12.71
C VAL A 377 -8.48 -14.00 14.21
N LYS A 378 -9.49 -13.22 14.63
CA LYS A 378 -9.79 -13.03 16.05
C LYS A 378 -10.06 -14.35 16.79
N THR A 379 -10.80 -15.27 16.15
CA THR A 379 -11.14 -16.56 16.75
C THR A 379 -9.89 -17.43 16.90
N ASP A 380 -9.04 -17.47 15.89
CA ASP A 380 -7.81 -18.27 15.88
C ASP A 380 -6.79 -17.74 16.90
N LEU A 381 -6.62 -16.41 16.97
CA LEU A 381 -5.78 -15.75 17.98
C LEU A 381 -6.30 -15.97 19.40
N GLN A 382 -7.61 -15.91 19.62
CA GLN A 382 -8.19 -16.17 20.93
C GLN A 382 -7.95 -17.61 21.37
N ASN A 383 -8.12 -18.59 20.47
CA ASN A 383 -7.87 -20.00 20.81
C ASN A 383 -6.41 -20.23 21.21
N ARG A 384 -5.46 -19.62 20.48
CA ARG A 384 -4.03 -19.68 20.84
C ARG A 384 -3.74 -19.07 22.21
N LEU A 385 -4.36 -17.94 22.53
CA LEU A 385 -4.22 -17.33 23.86
C LEU A 385 -4.86 -18.17 24.96
N ASP A 386 -6.00 -18.81 24.71
CA ASP A 386 -6.65 -19.71 25.65
C ASP A 386 -5.73 -20.91 25.97
N ASP A 387 -5.08 -21.50 24.95
CA ASP A 387 -4.11 -22.58 25.13
C ASP A 387 -2.90 -22.12 25.98
N VAL A 388 -2.37 -20.92 25.74
CA VAL A 388 -1.28 -20.33 26.55
C VAL A 388 -1.74 -20.09 27.99
N GLN A 389 -2.97 -19.60 28.19
CA GLN A 389 -3.52 -19.37 29.53
C GLN A 389 -3.68 -20.68 30.30
N ASP A 390 -4.13 -21.76 29.65
CA ASP A 390 -4.23 -23.08 30.27
C ASP A 390 -2.87 -23.58 30.78
N ILE A 391 -1.80 -23.36 30.01
CA ILE A 391 -0.42 -23.70 30.41
C ILE A 391 0.03 -22.85 31.61
N ILE A 392 -0.23 -21.54 31.60
CA ILE A 392 0.11 -20.65 32.71
C ILE A 392 -0.63 -21.05 33.99
N ASP A 393 -1.91 -21.38 33.88
CA ASP A 393 -2.74 -21.81 35.00
C ASP A 393 -2.23 -23.14 35.58
N GLU A 394 -1.80 -24.07 34.73
CA GLU A 394 -1.17 -25.33 35.14
C GLU A 394 0.14 -25.10 35.91
N ILE A 395 1.03 -24.26 35.37
CA ILE A 395 2.31 -23.88 36.01
C ILE A 395 2.04 -23.23 37.38
N SER A 396 1.11 -22.26 37.41
CA SER A 396 0.74 -21.53 38.62
C SER A 396 0.15 -22.46 39.69
N ALA A 397 -0.76 -23.35 39.30
CA ALA A 397 -1.35 -24.34 40.19
C ALA A 397 -0.29 -25.26 40.80
N TYR A 398 0.69 -25.69 40.00
CA TYR A 398 1.81 -26.52 40.48
C TYR A 398 2.67 -25.76 41.51
N LEU A 399 3.12 -24.56 41.16
CA LEU A 399 3.98 -23.74 42.03
C LEU A 399 3.31 -23.41 43.37
N VAL A 400 2.02 -23.09 43.34
CA VAL A 400 1.24 -22.81 44.56
C VAL A 400 0.98 -24.09 45.36
N GLY A 401 0.61 -25.18 44.69
CA GLY A 401 0.29 -26.46 45.32
C GLY A 401 1.47 -27.09 46.06
N TYR A 402 2.69 -26.90 45.57
CA TYR A 402 3.93 -27.49 46.09
C TYR A 402 4.93 -26.47 46.64
N ALA A 403 4.47 -25.27 47.01
CA ALA A 403 5.32 -24.19 47.49
C ALA A 403 6.17 -24.59 48.73
N SER A 404 5.65 -25.47 49.59
CA SER A 404 6.37 -25.95 50.77
C SER A 404 7.59 -26.77 50.37
N GLU A 405 7.40 -27.74 49.48
CA GLU A 405 8.42 -28.63 48.95
C GLU A 405 9.46 -27.84 48.14
N LEU A 406 9.01 -26.91 47.31
CA LEU A 406 9.88 -26.06 46.48
C LEU A 406 10.71 -25.03 47.28
N SER A 407 10.39 -24.83 48.56
CA SER A 407 11.17 -23.98 49.47
C SER A 407 12.27 -24.74 50.23
N LEU A 408 12.25 -26.07 50.17
CA LEU A 408 13.25 -26.90 50.83
C LEU A 408 14.61 -26.81 50.13
N THR A 409 15.64 -27.13 50.88
CA THR A 409 17.02 -27.25 50.42
C THR A 409 17.59 -28.58 50.90
N THR A 410 18.72 -29.01 50.33
CA THR A 410 19.45 -30.18 50.80
C THR A 410 19.92 -30.07 52.27
N GLN A 411 19.92 -28.87 52.85
CA GLN A 411 20.27 -28.66 54.26
C GLN A 411 19.07 -28.74 55.20
N THR A 412 17.87 -28.51 54.69
CA THR A 412 16.64 -28.41 55.50
C THR A 412 15.75 -29.62 55.36
N VAL A 413 15.90 -30.38 54.27
CA VAL A 413 15.09 -31.57 53.98
C VAL A 413 15.32 -32.67 55.00
N GLN A 414 14.23 -33.32 55.41
CA GLN A 414 14.20 -34.39 56.40
C GLN A 414 13.57 -35.65 55.80
N LEU A 415 13.85 -36.81 56.39
CA LEU A 415 13.21 -38.08 56.02
C LEU A 415 11.67 -38.03 56.02
N SER A 416 11.06 -37.17 56.84
CA SER A 416 9.59 -36.99 56.88
C SER A 416 9.02 -36.32 55.64
N ASP A 417 9.83 -35.63 54.85
CA ASP A 417 9.39 -34.86 53.68
C ASP A 417 9.26 -35.76 52.43
N ARG A 418 9.77 -37.00 52.49
CA ARG A 418 9.81 -37.93 51.36
C ARG A 418 8.48 -38.02 50.60
N SER A 419 7.40 -38.31 51.31
CA SER A 419 6.11 -38.54 50.65
C SER A 419 5.57 -37.30 49.95
N SER A 420 5.85 -36.09 50.45
CA SER A 420 5.34 -34.86 49.82
C SER A 420 6.22 -34.43 48.65
N VAL A 421 7.54 -34.63 48.72
CA VAL A 421 8.45 -34.42 47.58
C VAL A 421 8.16 -35.41 46.46
N GLU A 422 7.93 -36.69 46.77
CA GLU A 422 7.51 -37.71 45.79
C GLU A 422 6.16 -37.36 45.15
N ALA A 423 5.20 -36.83 45.93
CA ALA A 423 3.93 -36.36 45.40
C ALA A 423 4.10 -35.16 44.45
N ALA A 424 5.02 -34.24 44.75
CA ALA A 424 5.34 -33.10 43.87
C ALA A 424 5.98 -33.56 42.55
N ILE A 425 6.88 -34.55 42.59
CA ILE A 425 7.48 -35.14 41.38
C ILE A 425 6.40 -35.87 40.55
N ALA A 426 5.53 -36.64 41.21
CA ALA A 426 4.46 -37.35 40.53
C ALA A 426 3.48 -36.37 39.84
N ALA A 427 3.13 -35.26 40.48
CA ALA A 427 2.30 -34.23 39.87
C ALA A 427 2.99 -33.52 38.70
N TYR A 428 4.29 -33.24 38.79
CA TYR A 428 5.06 -32.70 37.67
C TYR A 428 5.00 -33.61 36.44
N ASN A 429 5.14 -34.92 36.63
CA ASN A 429 5.09 -35.91 35.56
C ASN A 429 3.71 -36.02 34.87
N THR A 430 2.66 -35.44 35.48
CA THR A 430 1.31 -35.39 34.89
C THR A 430 1.01 -34.09 34.15
N LEU A 431 1.88 -33.08 34.24
CA LEU A 431 1.67 -31.80 33.57
C LEU A 431 1.85 -31.91 32.04
N SER A 432 1.35 -30.93 31.30
CA SER A 432 1.66 -30.78 29.86
C SER A 432 3.16 -30.66 29.60
N SER A 433 3.60 -31.02 28.39
CA SER A 433 5.02 -30.93 28.02
C SER A 433 5.59 -29.52 28.12
N ASP A 434 4.77 -28.51 27.83
CA ASP A 434 5.17 -27.11 27.87
C ASP A 434 5.29 -26.63 29.33
N ALA A 435 4.32 -26.96 30.18
CA ALA A 435 4.43 -26.69 31.62
C ALA A 435 5.63 -27.42 32.26
N GLN A 436 5.92 -28.66 31.83
CA GLN A 436 7.10 -29.40 32.28
C GLN A 436 8.40 -28.69 31.89
N ALA A 437 8.49 -28.16 30.66
CA ALA A 437 9.66 -27.44 30.19
C ALA A 437 9.93 -26.19 31.04
N GLU A 438 8.89 -25.41 31.35
CA GLU A 438 8.99 -24.22 32.20
C GLU A 438 9.34 -24.55 33.66
N LEU A 439 8.95 -25.73 34.15
CA LEU A 439 9.17 -26.18 35.52
C LEU A 439 10.42 -27.08 35.71
N ILE A 440 11.32 -27.13 34.73
CA ILE A 440 12.47 -28.04 34.76
C ILE A 440 13.41 -27.80 35.96
N ASN A 441 13.57 -26.54 36.37
CA ASN A 441 14.42 -26.20 37.52
C ASN A 441 13.81 -26.70 38.84
N GLN A 442 12.48 -26.62 38.96
CA GLN A 442 11.72 -27.14 40.09
C GLN A 442 11.84 -28.66 40.15
N LYS A 443 11.75 -29.34 39.01
CA LYS A 443 11.98 -30.79 38.92
C LYS A 443 13.40 -31.16 39.38
N VAL A 444 14.43 -30.46 38.91
CA VAL A 444 15.83 -30.69 39.31
C VAL A 444 16.04 -30.46 40.81
N LEU A 445 15.40 -29.45 41.39
CA LEU A 445 15.40 -29.23 42.84
C LEU A 445 14.81 -30.45 43.56
N LEU A 446 13.60 -30.87 43.19
CA LEU A 446 12.92 -32.00 43.83
C LEU A 446 13.74 -33.30 43.73
N ASP A 447 14.35 -33.57 42.58
CA ASP A 447 15.25 -34.72 42.39
C ASP A 447 16.47 -34.65 43.34
N SER A 448 17.05 -33.46 43.50
CA SER A 448 18.15 -33.22 44.44
C SER A 448 17.73 -33.45 45.90
N LEU A 449 16.49 -33.09 46.25
CA LEU A 449 15.94 -33.33 47.59
C LEU A 449 15.74 -34.83 47.85
N ILE A 450 15.25 -35.59 46.87
CA ILE A 450 15.11 -37.06 46.98
C ILE A 450 16.47 -37.73 47.17
N ILE A 451 17.49 -37.32 46.41
CA ILE A 451 18.85 -37.84 46.56
C ILE A 451 19.37 -37.61 47.99
N GLU A 452 19.14 -36.41 48.55
CA GLU A 452 19.56 -36.09 49.92
C GLU A 452 18.78 -36.91 50.97
N ILE A 453 17.46 -37.07 50.81
CA ILE A 453 16.64 -37.96 51.63
C ILE A 453 17.16 -39.41 51.58
N ASN A 454 17.59 -39.86 50.40
CA ASN A 454 18.18 -41.18 50.21
C ASN A 454 19.56 -41.28 50.85
N ASN A 455 20.39 -40.22 50.85
CA ASN A 455 21.65 -40.20 51.62
C ASN A 455 21.42 -40.32 53.13
N GLN A 456 20.26 -39.90 53.64
CA GLN A 456 19.86 -40.08 55.04
C GLN A 456 19.27 -41.48 55.33
N THR A 457 19.05 -42.31 54.31
CA THR A 457 18.47 -43.65 54.42
C THR A 457 19.57 -44.72 54.37
N PRO A 458 19.53 -45.80 55.17
CA PRO A 458 20.52 -46.88 55.07
C PRO A 458 20.60 -47.46 53.66
N THR A 459 21.83 -47.66 53.15
CA THR A 459 22.08 -48.17 51.79
C THR A 459 21.40 -49.51 51.53
N GLU A 460 21.48 -50.45 52.49
CA GLU A 460 20.83 -51.77 52.40
C GLU A 460 19.31 -51.63 52.18
N THR A 461 18.65 -50.70 52.90
CA THR A 461 17.22 -50.44 52.73
C THR A 461 16.88 -49.93 51.33
N GLN A 462 17.69 -49.01 50.79
CA GLN A 462 17.47 -48.50 49.43
C GLN A 462 17.59 -49.60 48.38
N VAL A 463 18.63 -50.44 48.48
CA VAL A 463 18.89 -51.54 47.55
C VAL A 463 17.76 -52.58 47.60
N ASP A 464 17.32 -52.96 48.80
CA ASP A 464 16.22 -53.92 48.98
C ASP A 464 14.90 -53.37 48.43
N THR A 465 14.58 -52.10 48.70
CA THR A 465 13.37 -51.45 48.18
C THR A 465 13.40 -51.38 46.64
N PHE A 466 14.51 -50.93 46.04
CA PHE A 466 14.63 -50.86 44.58
C PHE A 466 14.41 -52.22 43.92
N ARG A 467 15.05 -53.28 44.44
CA ARG A 467 14.88 -54.64 43.92
C ARG A 467 13.45 -55.15 44.08
N ALA A 468 12.79 -54.80 45.18
CA ALA A 468 11.41 -55.20 45.43
C ALA A 468 10.44 -54.48 44.48
N ASP A 469 10.56 -53.16 44.36
CA ASP A 469 9.64 -52.32 43.59
C ASP A 469 9.79 -52.54 42.08
N HIS A 470 11.02 -52.79 41.61
CA HIS A 470 11.31 -53.02 40.18
C HIS A 470 11.53 -54.50 39.84
N ALA A 471 11.08 -55.43 40.69
CA ALA A 471 11.28 -56.87 40.50
C ALA A 471 10.80 -57.39 39.13
N TYR A 472 9.72 -56.80 38.59
CA TYR A 472 9.19 -57.14 37.26
C TYR A 472 10.21 -56.87 36.15
N VAL A 473 10.70 -55.64 36.03
CA VAL A 473 11.65 -55.27 34.97
C VAL A 473 13.03 -55.88 35.19
N LEU A 474 13.43 -56.11 36.44
CA LEU A 474 14.69 -56.79 36.77
C LEU A 474 14.67 -58.29 36.44
N ALA A 475 13.50 -58.89 36.19
CA ALA A 475 13.37 -60.27 35.74
C ALA A 475 13.38 -60.42 34.21
N LEU A 476 13.26 -59.31 33.47
CA LEU A 476 13.28 -59.32 32.01
C LEU A 476 14.68 -59.58 31.45
N THR A 477 14.71 -60.00 30.19
CA THR A 477 15.92 -60.18 29.39
C THR A 477 15.70 -59.57 28.01
N THR A 478 16.76 -59.37 27.23
CA THR A 478 16.65 -58.92 25.83
C THR A 478 15.83 -59.86 24.93
N ALA A 479 15.52 -61.08 25.38
CA ALA A 479 14.67 -62.01 24.65
C ALA A 479 13.19 -61.97 25.09
N THR A 480 12.88 -61.31 26.21
CA THR A 480 11.53 -61.30 26.80
C THR A 480 10.94 -59.90 26.93
N VAL A 481 11.77 -58.86 26.78
CA VAL A 481 11.34 -57.46 26.81
C VAL A 481 10.54 -57.12 25.55
N ASP A 482 9.50 -56.32 25.71
CA ASP A 482 8.66 -55.83 24.62
C ASP A 482 8.44 -54.31 24.74
N LEU A 483 7.90 -53.69 23.69
CA LEU A 483 7.58 -52.26 23.64
C LEU A 483 6.68 -51.80 24.79
N SER A 484 5.79 -52.68 25.28
CA SER A 484 4.93 -52.37 26.42
C SER A 484 5.68 -52.19 27.75
N ASP A 485 6.92 -52.69 27.84
CA ASP A 485 7.73 -52.58 29.05
C ASP A 485 8.47 -51.23 29.16
N GLN A 486 8.45 -50.40 28.11
CA GLN A 486 9.24 -49.17 28.03
C GLN A 486 9.06 -48.27 29.25
N THR A 487 7.80 -47.93 29.58
CA THR A 487 7.49 -47.06 30.72
C THR A 487 8.00 -47.64 32.05
N ALA A 488 7.93 -48.96 32.23
CA ALA A 488 8.39 -49.61 33.46
C ALA A 488 9.93 -49.61 33.55
N VAL A 489 10.63 -49.78 32.43
CA VAL A 489 12.10 -49.74 32.36
C VAL A 489 12.61 -48.32 32.59
N GLU A 490 12.00 -47.32 31.95
CA GLU A 490 12.32 -45.90 32.13
C GLU A 490 12.08 -45.48 33.59
N ALA A 491 10.95 -45.86 34.18
CA ALA A 491 10.67 -45.58 35.59
C ALA A 491 11.71 -46.20 36.55
N ALA A 492 12.23 -47.40 36.26
CA ALA A 492 13.28 -48.02 37.05
C ALA A 492 14.65 -47.32 36.88
N LEU A 493 14.95 -46.81 35.68
CA LEU A 493 16.16 -46.03 35.42
C LEU A 493 16.12 -44.68 36.14
N ASP A 494 14.96 -44.02 36.12
CA ASP A 494 14.73 -42.76 36.84
C ASP A 494 14.84 -42.96 38.35
N ALA A 495 14.20 -44.01 38.89
CA ALA A 495 14.32 -44.37 40.30
C ALA A 495 15.78 -44.66 40.71
N TYR A 496 16.55 -45.36 39.87
CA TYR A 496 17.98 -45.60 40.10
C TYR A 496 18.78 -44.30 40.16
N ALA A 497 18.49 -43.34 39.27
CA ALA A 497 19.19 -42.05 39.22
C ALA A 497 19.02 -41.24 40.51
N LEU A 498 17.93 -41.46 41.25
CA LEU A 498 17.62 -40.77 42.51
C LEU A 498 18.18 -41.47 43.76
N LEU A 499 18.80 -42.65 43.64
CA LEU A 499 19.41 -43.37 44.76
C LEU A 499 20.70 -42.68 45.26
N SER A 500 21.11 -43.00 46.50
CA SER A 500 22.43 -42.61 46.99
C SER A 500 23.56 -43.25 46.17
N ALA A 501 24.71 -42.58 46.06
CA ALA A 501 25.85 -43.08 45.29
C ALA A 501 26.33 -44.48 45.73
N SER A 502 26.23 -44.79 47.04
CA SER A 502 26.53 -46.12 47.58
C SER A 502 25.53 -47.17 47.08
N ALA A 503 24.24 -46.87 47.08
CA ALA A 503 23.21 -47.79 46.58
C ALA A 503 23.32 -48.00 45.06
N GLN A 504 23.60 -46.94 44.30
CA GLN A 504 23.90 -47.05 42.87
C GLN A 504 25.09 -47.99 42.61
N THR A 505 26.15 -47.87 43.41
CA THR A 505 27.32 -48.76 43.29
C THR A 505 26.95 -50.24 43.50
N GLU A 506 26.06 -50.53 44.45
CA GLU A 506 25.60 -51.90 44.72
C GLU A 506 24.64 -52.44 43.64
N LEU A 507 23.90 -51.56 42.96
CA LEU A 507 22.92 -51.89 41.92
C LEU A 507 23.47 -51.75 40.48
N ALA A 508 24.79 -51.64 40.32
CA ALA A 508 25.41 -51.39 39.01
C ALA A 508 25.09 -52.49 37.97
N SER A 509 24.88 -53.73 38.39
CA SER A 509 24.52 -54.83 37.48
C SER A 509 23.07 -54.71 37.01
N GLU A 510 22.16 -54.35 37.92
CA GLU A 510 20.76 -54.06 37.64
C GLU A 510 20.62 -52.86 36.69
N LYS A 511 21.42 -51.79 36.89
CA LYS A 511 21.48 -50.66 35.95
C LYS A 511 21.91 -51.07 34.56
N ALA A 512 22.95 -51.89 34.44
CA ALA A 512 23.43 -52.38 33.15
C ALA A 512 22.39 -53.25 32.43
N LEU A 513 21.58 -54.02 33.18
CA LEU A 513 20.44 -54.73 32.65
C LEU A 513 19.40 -53.75 32.10
N LEU A 514 18.94 -52.80 32.91
CA LEU A 514 17.91 -51.82 32.50
C LEU A 514 18.33 -51.02 31.26
N ASP A 515 19.60 -50.60 31.16
CA ASP A 515 20.15 -49.93 29.97
C ASP A 515 20.08 -50.82 28.73
N SER A 516 20.40 -52.11 28.88
CA SER A 516 20.34 -53.09 27.78
C SER A 516 18.89 -53.35 27.34
N LEU A 517 17.94 -53.37 28.28
CA LEU A 517 16.53 -53.52 27.99
C LEU A 517 15.99 -52.30 27.23
N LEU A 518 16.29 -51.08 27.70
CA LEU A 518 15.85 -49.85 27.04
C LEU A 518 16.43 -49.71 25.62
N LEU A 519 17.69 -50.08 25.43
CA LEU A 519 18.31 -50.10 24.10
C LEU A 519 17.56 -51.06 23.17
N ASN A 520 17.28 -52.28 23.63
CA ASN A 520 16.57 -53.28 22.83
C ASN A 520 15.15 -52.82 22.44
N ILE A 521 14.43 -52.18 23.37
CA ILE A 521 13.12 -51.56 23.10
C ILE A 521 13.23 -50.51 21.99
N LYS A 522 14.21 -49.60 22.09
CA LYS A 522 14.42 -48.55 21.08
C LYS A 522 14.77 -49.11 19.70
N GLU A 523 15.61 -50.14 19.65
CA GLU A 523 15.94 -50.84 18.40
C GLU A 523 14.72 -51.55 17.79
N THR A 524 13.88 -52.18 18.62
CA THR A 524 12.65 -52.84 18.18
C THR A 524 11.64 -51.82 17.63
N ASN A 525 11.42 -50.71 18.34
CA ASN A 525 10.52 -49.64 17.91
C ASN A 525 10.97 -49.03 16.57
N ALA A 526 12.27 -48.77 16.41
CA ALA A 526 12.83 -48.27 15.17
C ALA A 526 12.66 -49.26 14.01
N THR A 527 12.80 -50.56 14.28
CA THR A 527 12.58 -51.61 13.27
C THR A 527 11.11 -51.69 12.84
N ASP A 528 10.18 -51.63 13.80
CA ASP A 528 8.74 -51.66 13.51
C ASP A 528 8.29 -50.43 12.70
N LEU A 529 8.83 -49.24 13.00
CA LEU A 529 8.60 -48.01 12.23
C LEU A 529 9.10 -48.12 10.78
N VAL A 530 10.23 -48.79 10.55
CA VAL A 530 10.81 -48.99 9.22
C VAL A 530 10.06 -50.07 8.42
N VAL A 531 9.49 -51.09 9.08
CA VAL A 531 8.71 -52.16 8.44
C VAL A 531 7.27 -51.72 8.14
N SER A 532 6.76 -50.71 8.84
CA SER A 532 5.41 -50.15 8.68
C SER A 532 5.33 -48.92 7.75
N ALA A 533 6.48 -48.37 7.33
CA ALA A 533 6.61 -47.37 6.26
C ALA A 533 6.75 -48.03 4.88
#